data_AF-A0A2N1HWU0-F1
#
_entry.id   AF-A0A2N1HWU0-F1
#
_cell.length_a   1.000
_cell.length_b   1.000
_cell.length_c   1.000
_cell.angle_alpha   90.00
_cell.angle_beta   90.00
_cell.angle_gamma   90.00
#
_symmetry.space_group_name_H-M   'P 1'
#
loop_
_entity.id
_entity.type
_entity.pdbx_description
1 polymer ?
#
loop_
_entity_poly.entity_id
_entity_poly.type
_entity_poly.pdbx_seq_one_letter_code
_entity_poly.pdbx_strand_id
1 'polypeptide(L)'
;MKFVKAAFIFIVLIVASYLLLPTIMTDVEESEGGNKLAFGPAEIRKEIDNSNDFADRKIETSIVELKNTFSVYIESLEPEIADYYKQLNNDLFGALQFSDRTEYETLLINGFPSETEVKFLIDNEVLFTSNMLFAERINSVEANLDGNISSSNLRAANLVRAIRNLEQSVQYYIPHYTLGAPFPVSSDWPSKTKPELIDSKIKELIIARAAINSEYALDKLALARFLELNVYGEEQPKLMRSVFEQVSEAQEQLKSEYISLYVNEMYPENASFYNNIINEKLPK
;
A
#
# COMPACT_ATOMS: atom_id res chain seq x y z
N MET A 1 -23.53 -29.39 -0.54
CA MET A 1 -23.73 -27.94 -0.83
C MET A 1 -22.46 -27.11 -0.53
N LYS A 2 -21.32 -27.41 -1.15
CA LYS A 2 -20.06 -26.63 -0.95
C LYS A 2 -19.56 -25.89 -2.21
N PHE A 3 -20.20 -26.11 -3.36
CA PHE A 3 -19.78 -25.52 -4.65
C PHE A 3 -20.46 -24.19 -5.01
N VAL A 4 -21.47 -23.74 -4.24
CA VAL A 4 -22.21 -22.50 -4.55
C VAL A 4 -21.54 -21.24 -4.00
N LYS A 5 -20.68 -21.34 -2.96
CA LYS A 5 -19.98 -20.18 -2.38
C LYS A 5 -18.76 -19.72 -3.21
N ALA A 6 -18.07 -20.62 -3.89
CA ALA A 6 -16.93 -20.27 -4.74
C ALA A 6 -17.36 -19.55 -6.04
N ALA A 7 -18.52 -19.91 -6.59
CA ALA A 7 -19.06 -19.24 -7.78
C ALA A 7 -19.54 -17.80 -7.48
N PHE A 8 -19.98 -17.52 -6.26
CA PHE A 8 -20.42 -16.17 -5.87
C PHE A 8 -19.25 -15.20 -5.66
N ILE A 9 -18.09 -15.70 -5.24
CA ILE A 9 -16.84 -14.91 -5.09
C ILE A 9 -16.34 -14.43 -6.45
N PHE A 10 -16.54 -15.20 -7.52
CA PHE A 10 -16.13 -14.82 -8.87
C PHE A 10 -17.11 -13.81 -9.52
N ILE A 11 -18.40 -13.90 -9.22
CA ILE A 11 -19.43 -13.02 -9.80
C ILE A 11 -19.37 -11.59 -9.23
N VAL A 12 -19.04 -11.41 -7.94
CA VAL A 12 -18.91 -10.06 -7.36
C VAL A 12 -17.65 -9.33 -7.86
N LEU A 13 -16.55 -10.06 -8.12
CA LEU A 13 -15.36 -9.49 -8.77
C LEU A 13 -15.62 -9.13 -10.24
N ILE A 14 -16.40 -9.92 -10.98
CA ILE A 14 -16.76 -9.63 -12.39
C ILE A 14 -17.76 -8.47 -12.50
N VAL A 15 -18.76 -8.38 -11.61
CA VAL A 15 -19.76 -7.31 -11.64
C VAL A 15 -19.13 -5.95 -11.30
N ALA A 16 -18.12 -5.92 -10.43
CA ALA A 16 -17.32 -4.71 -10.20
C ALA A 16 -16.51 -4.29 -11.45
N SER A 17 -16.08 -5.23 -12.29
CA SER A 17 -15.38 -4.94 -13.55
C SER A 17 -16.30 -4.44 -14.67
N TYR A 18 -17.56 -4.89 -14.72
CA TYR A 18 -18.50 -4.51 -15.79
C TYR A 18 -19.26 -3.19 -15.53
N LEU A 19 -19.35 -2.73 -14.28
CA LEU A 19 -20.01 -1.47 -13.93
C LEU A 19 -19.15 -0.21 -14.17
N LEU A 20 -17.94 -0.36 -14.72
CA LEU A 20 -17.00 0.75 -14.99
C LEU A 20 -16.55 0.85 -16.46
N LEU A 21 -17.33 0.33 -17.41
CA LEU A 21 -17.16 0.68 -18.83
C LEU A 21 -18.06 1.89 -19.16
N PRO A 22 -17.50 3.05 -19.56
CA PRO A 22 -18.32 4.10 -20.13
C PRO A 22 -18.83 3.65 -21.50
N THR A 23 -20.16 3.67 -21.63
CA THR A 23 -20.88 3.61 -22.89
C THR A 23 -20.41 4.76 -23.79
N ILE A 24 -19.49 4.49 -24.70
CA ILE A 24 -19.26 5.36 -25.86
C ILE A 24 -20.39 5.05 -26.84
N MET A 25 -21.47 5.83 -26.74
CA MET A 25 -22.40 6.05 -27.84
C MET A 25 -21.69 6.93 -28.87
N THR A 26 -21.43 6.38 -30.04
CA THR A 26 -21.31 7.16 -31.27
C THR A 26 -22.04 6.40 -32.36
N ASP A 27 -23.31 6.76 -32.59
CA ASP A 27 -23.94 6.55 -33.88
C ASP A 27 -23.43 7.65 -34.84
N VAL A 28 -22.64 7.19 -35.81
CA VAL A 28 -22.59 7.53 -37.24
C VAL A 28 -23.15 8.90 -37.68
N GLU A 29 -22.27 9.70 -38.31
CA GLU A 29 -22.59 10.31 -39.61
C GLU A 29 -21.33 10.33 -40.51
N GLU A 30 -21.48 9.74 -41.70
CA GLU A 30 -20.53 9.75 -42.81
C GLU A 30 -20.32 11.16 -43.37
N SER A 31 -19.07 11.49 -43.73
CA SER A 31 -18.81 12.41 -44.84
C SER A 31 -17.44 12.13 -45.43
N GLU A 32 -17.43 11.67 -46.68
CA GLU A 32 -16.28 11.50 -47.56
C GLU A 32 -15.50 12.81 -47.78
N GLY A 33 -14.22 12.71 -48.15
CA GLY A 33 -13.47 13.81 -48.77
C GLY A 33 -11.97 13.82 -48.46
N GLY A 34 -11.16 13.15 -49.29
CA GLY A 34 -9.73 12.96 -49.04
C GLY A 34 -8.83 14.20 -49.20
N ASN A 35 -7.59 14.07 -48.74
CA ASN A 35 -6.43 14.29 -49.63
C ASN A 35 -5.14 13.69 -49.06
N LYS A 36 -4.40 13.06 -49.97
CA LYS A 36 -3.07 12.47 -49.80
C LYS A 36 -2.03 13.52 -49.45
N LEU A 37 -1.08 13.20 -48.58
CA LEU A 37 0.34 13.51 -48.81
C LEU A 37 1.19 12.36 -48.25
N ALA A 38 1.92 11.72 -49.16
CA ALA A 38 2.87 10.64 -48.90
C ALA A 38 4.28 11.23 -48.75
N PHE A 39 5.03 10.77 -47.75
CA PHE A 39 6.49 10.72 -47.81
C PHE A 39 6.98 9.45 -47.09
N GLY A 40 7.83 8.69 -47.78
CA GLY A 40 8.33 7.37 -47.39
C GLY A 40 9.45 7.41 -46.32
N PRO A 41 10.06 6.24 -46.03
CA PRO A 41 10.87 6.04 -44.84
C PRO A 41 12.31 6.55 -45.05
N ALA A 42 12.80 7.33 -44.10
CA ALA A 42 14.22 7.67 -44.00
C ALA A 42 14.83 6.91 -42.82
N GLU A 43 15.73 5.99 -43.13
CA GLU A 43 16.73 5.47 -42.19
C GLU A 43 17.54 6.62 -41.63
N ILE A 44 17.61 6.76 -40.30
CA ILE A 44 18.67 7.51 -39.63
C ILE A 44 19.25 6.63 -38.51
N ARG A 45 20.59 6.58 -38.55
CA ARG A 45 21.53 5.74 -37.80
C ARG A 45 21.51 5.97 -36.28
N LYS A 46 21.96 4.92 -35.58
CA LYS A 46 22.59 4.94 -34.25
C LYS A 46 23.63 6.06 -34.12
N GLU A 47 23.63 6.80 -33.01
CA GLU A 47 24.64 6.71 -31.93
C GLU A 47 24.40 7.77 -30.83
N ILE A 48 24.43 7.32 -29.57
CA ILE A 48 24.91 7.99 -28.33
C ILE A 48 23.99 9.13 -27.80
N ASP A 49 23.40 9.05 -26.61
CA ASP A 49 24.11 9.09 -25.32
C ASP A 49 23.44 8.25 -24.22
N ASN A 50 24.19 7.27 -23.73
CA ASN A 50 23.94 6.54 -22.49
C ASN A 50 24.96 7.07 -21.47
N SER A 51 24.64 8.13 -20.71
CA SER A 51 25.14 8.33 -19.34
C SER A 51 24.58 9.61 -18.73
N ASN A 52 23.36 9.56 -18.17
CA ASN A 52 22.98 10.45 -17.07
C ASN A 52 22.31 9.69 -15.91
N ASP A 53 21.91 8.43 -16.11
CA ASP A 53 21.24 7.61 -15.08
C ASP A 53 22.20 7.03 -14.00
N PHE A 54 23.52 7.13 -14.20
CA PHE A 54 24.53 6.69 -13.20
C PHE A 54 24.98 7.79 -12.24
N ALA A 55 24.73 9.06 -12.57
CA ALA A 55 25.13 10.19 -11.75
C ALA A 55 24.12 10.44 -10.63
N ASP A 56 22.82 10.38 -10.92
CA ASP A 56 21.76 10.62 -9.93
C ASP A 56 21.70 9.51 -8.87
N ARG A 57 21.86 8.23 -9.27
CA ARG A 57 22.01 7.13 -8.29
C ARG A 57 23.24 7.28 -7.42
N LYS A 58 24.34 7.84 -7.94
CA LYS A 58 25.57 8.11 -7.15
C LYS A 58 25.37 9.24 -6.14
N ILE A 59 24.56 10.25 -6.47
CA ILE A 59 24.28 11.38 -5.58
C ILE A 59 23.42 10.91 -4.40
N GLU A 60 22.38 10.11 -4.64
CA GLU A 60 21.62 9.43 -3.58
C GLU A 60 22.52 8.51 -2.75
N THR A 61 23.37 7.72 -3.40
CA THR A 61 24.34 6.83 -2.73
C THR A 61 25.28 7.60 -1.78
N SER A 62 25.69 8.81 -2.14
CA SER A 62 26.58 9.65 -1.31
C SER A 62 25.88 10.35 -0.14
N ILE A 63 24.56 10.57 -0.23
CA ILE A 63 23.73 11.05 0.90
C ILE A 63 23.42 9.88 1.87
N VAL A 64 23.30 8.66 1.35
CA VAL A 64 23.04 7.43 2.13
C VAL A 64 24.22 7.03 3.02
N GLU A 65 25.48 7.34 2.65
CA GLU A 65 26.64 7.12 3.53
C GLU A 65 26.60 7.93 4.85
N LEU A 66 25.78 8.98 4.93
CA LEU A 66 25.61 9.83 6.12
C LEU A 66 24.49 9.37 7.05
N LYS A 67 23.57 8.49 6.61
CA LYS A 67 22.36 8.11 7.35
C LYS A 67 22.34 6.60 7.65
N ASN A 68 23.39 6.09 8.30
CA ASN A 68 23.57 4.64 8.48
C ASN A 68 22.50 3.97 9.37
N THR A 69 21.68 4.71 10.12
CA THR A 69 20.62 4.15 10.95
C THR A 69 19.31 4.92 10.80
N PHE A 70 18.18 4.27 11.09
CA PHE A 70 16.86 4.88 11.03
C PHE A 70 16.76 6.13 11.92
N SER A 71 17.32 6.11 13.12
CA SER A 71 17.28 7.28 14.02
C SER A 71 17.98 8.50 13.41
N VAL A 72 19.19 8.31 12.85
CA VAL A 72 19.94 9.39 12.18
C VAL A 72 19.19 9.85 10.91
N TYR A 73 18.58 8.92 10.18
CA TYR A 73 17.73 9.25 9.06
C TYR A 73 16.59 10.17 9.48
N ILE A 74 15.80 9.79 10.49
CA ILE A 74 14.66 10.57 10.99
C ILE A 74 15.08 11.95 11.52
N GLU A 75 16.19 12.04 12.25
CA GLU A 75 16.71 13.32 12.79
C GLU A 75 17.13 14.31 11.70
N SER A 76 17.44 13.83 10.49
CA SER A 76 17.85 14.66 9.36
C SER A 76 16.69 15.24 8.54
N LEU A 77 15.45 14.81 8.79
CA LEU A 77 14.28 15.17 8.00
C LEU A 77 13.60 16.43 8.52
N GLU A 78 12.80 17.04 7.64
CA GLU A 78 11.82 18.04 8.07
C GLU A 78 10.82 17.42 9.07
N PRO A 79 10.37 18.17 10.10
CA PRO A 79 9.55 17.61 11.18
C PRO A 79 8.29 16.86 10.71
N GLU A 80 7.60 17.40 9.71
CA GLU A 80 6.38 16.80 9.16
C GLU A 80 6.64 15.45 8.49
N ILE A 81 7.72 15.35 7.72
CA ILE A 81 8.17 14.11 7.06
C ILE A 81 8.63 13.10 8.11
N ALA A 82 9.41 13.55 9.12
CA ALA A 82 9.87 12.71 10.22
C ALA A 82 8.71 12.08 10.99
N ASP A 83 7.68 12.88 11.31
CA ASP A 83 6.50 12.39 12.04
C ASP A 83 5.64 11.45 11.18
N TYR A 84 5.57 11.68 9.86
CA TYR A 84 4.95 10.74 8.93
C TYR A 84 5.66 9.38 8.95
N TYR A 85 6.99 9.34 8.85
CA TYR A 85 7.73 8.07 8.90
C TYR A 85 7.58 7.33 10.22
N LYS A 86 7.58 8.05 11.36
CA LYS A 86 7.35 7.41 12.68
C LYS A 86 5.98 6.74 12.74
N GLN A 87 4.94 7.42 12.27
CA GLN A 87 3.58 6.87 12.21
C GLN A 87 3.51 5.69 11.24
N LEU A 88 4.06 5.84 10.04
CA LEU A 88 4.10 4.78 9.04
C LEU A 88 4.87 3.56 9.55
N ASN A 89 5.96 3.76 10.28
CA ASN A 89 6.73 2.68 10.88
C ASN A 89 5.89 1.90 11.90
N ASN A 90 5.13 2.60 12.75
CA ASN A 90 4.20 1.96 13.69
C ASN A 90 3.08 1.21 12.97
N ASP A 91 2.49 1.82 11.93
CA ASP A 91 1.49 1.18 11.09
C ASP A 91 2.05 -0.04 10.35
N LEU A 92 3.35 -0.09 10.05
CA LEU A 92 4.00 -1.20 9.37
C LEU A 92 4.82 -2.08 10.31
N PHE A 93 4.38 -2.25 11.56
CA PHE A 93 4.96 -3.20 12.52
C PHE A 93 6.47 -2.99 12.77
N GLY A 94 6.93 -1.74 12.81
CA GLY A 94 8.33 -1.41 13.04
C GLY A 94 9.26 -1.70 11.86
N ALA A 95 8.73 -2.08 10.70
CA ALA A 95 9.51 -2.58 9.57
C ALA A 95 10.42 -1.55 8.90
N LEU A 96 10.20 -0.26 9.09
CA LEU A 96 11.01 0.80 8.48
C LEU A 96 12.33 1.02 9.22
N GLN A 97 12.55 0.38 10.37
CA GLN A 97 13.82 0.46 11.07
C GLN A 97 14.93 -0.27 10.29
N PHE A 98 16.11 0.35 10.30
CA PHE A 98 17.36 -0.18 9.72
C PHE A 98 18.56 0.33 10.53
N SER A 99 19.62 -0.46 10.53
CA SER A 99 20.89 -0.24 11.25
C SER A 99 22.10 -0.08 10.34
N ASP A 100 21.94 -0.45 9.07
CA ASP A 100 22.96 -0.28 8.04
C ASP A 100 22.35 -0.01 6.66
N ARG A 101 23.25 0.24 5.71
CA ARG A 101 22.91 0.53 4.32
C ARG A 101 22.26 -0.66 3.59
N THR A 102 22.65 -1.89 3.91
CA THR A 102 22.11 -3.10 3.25
C THR A 102 20.64 -3.27 3.61
N GLU A 103 20.30 -3.08 4.89
CA GLU A 103 18.91 -3.10 5.36
C GLU A 103 18.09 -1.98 4.71
N TYR A 104 18.65 -0.77 4.61
CA TYR A 104 18.00 0.34 3.93
C TYR A 104 17.75 0.07 2.44
N GLU A 105 18.75 -0.43 1.70
CA GLU A 105 18.60 -0.81 0.29
C GLU A 105 17.54 -1.92 0.10
N THR A 106 17.49 -2.88 1.04
CA THR A 106 16.45 -3.92 1.06
C THR A 106 15.05 -3.31 1.24
N LEU A 107 14.90 -2.29 2.09
CA LEU A 107 13.65 -1.58 2.27
C LEU A 107 13.23 -0.81 1.01
N LEU A 108 14.16 -0.12 0.34
CA LEU A 108 13.89 0.59 -0.92
C LEU A 108 13.30 -0.33 -1.99
N ILE A 109 13.87 -1.53 -2.16
CA ILE A 109 13.39 -2.53 -3.11
C ILE A 109 11.97 -3.01 -2.74
N ASN A 110 11.63 -2.99 -1.46
CA ASN A 110 10.38 -3.53 -0.91
C ASN A 110 9.29 -2.49 -0.69
N GLY A 111 9.42 -1.30 -1.28
CA GLY A 111 8.37 -0.28 -1.30
C GLY A 111 8.54 0.84 -0.28
N PHE A 112 9.75 1.07 0.25
CA PHE A 112 10.01 2.19 1.16
C PHE A 112 9.83 3.53 0.42
N PRO A 113 8.94 4.43 0.88
CA PRO A 113 8.77 5.73 0.25
C PRO A 113 9.96 6.62 0.55
N SER A 114 10.50 7.30 -0.44
CA SER A 114 11.43 8.42 -0.27
C SER A 114 10.71 9.66 0.27
N GLU A 115 11.50 10.67 0.63
CA GLU A 115 11.00 11.95 1.14
C GLU A 115 10.03 12.63 0.14
N THR A 116 10.30 12.50 -1.17
CA THR A 116 9.45 13.02 -2.25
C THR A 116 8.10 12.32 -2.30
N GLU A 117 8.08 10.99 -2.14
CA GLU A 117 6.84 10.21 -2.11
C GLU A 117 6.02 10.48 -0.84
N VAL A 118 6.70 10.66 0.31
CA VAL A 118 6.01 11.08 1.53
C VAL A 118 5.38 12.46 1.37
N LYS A 119 6.11 13.42 0.79
CA LYS A 119 5.57 14.75 0.51
C LYS A 119 4.38 14.70 -0.43
N PHE A 120 4.48 13.92 -1.50
CA PHE A 120 3.35 13.68 -2.40
C PHE A 120 2.13 13.13 -1.65
N LEU A 121 2.32 12.17 -0.73
CA LEU A 121 1.22 11.66 0.08
C LEU A 121 0.62 12.77 0.94
N ILE A 122 1.43 13.53 1.68
CA ILE A 122 0.95 14.62 2.54
C ILE A 122 0.10 15.62 1.75
N ASP A 123 0.56 16.00 0.56
CA ASP A 123 -0.08 17.02 -0.27
C ASP A 123 -1.36 16.52 -1.00
N ASN A 124 -1.60 15.20 -1.01
CA ASN A 124 -2.69 14.60 -1.79
C ASN A 124 -3.66 13.76 -0.95
N GLU A 125 -4.95 13.86 -1.28
CA GLU A 125 -5.99 13.08 -0.63
C GLU A 125 -5.85 11.57 -0.89
N VAL A 126 -6.24 10.76 0.11
CA VAL A 126 -6.24 9.29 0.01
C VAL A 126 -6.98 8.80 -1.24
N LEU A 127 -8.17 9.34 -1.53
CA LEU A 127 -8.97 8.89 -2.66
C LEU A 127 -8.28 9.15 -4.00
N PHE A 128 -7.68 10.33 -4.17
CA PHE A 128 -6.93 10.70 -5.37
C PHE A 128 -5.77 9.72 -5.60
N THR A 129 -4.91 9.55 -4.60
CA THR A 129 -3.78 8.62 -4.67
C THR A 129 -4.25 7.18 -4.93
N SER A 130 -5.34 6.76 -4.28
CA SER A 130 -5.88 5.39 -4.44
C SER A 130 -6.35 5.12 -5.85
N ASN A 131 -7.09 6.05 -6.47
CA ASN A 131 -7.57 5.93 -7.84
C ASN A 131 -6.42 5.84 -8.85
N MET A 132 -5.40 6.67 -8.66
CA MET A 132 -4.19 6.65 -9.49
C MET A 132 -3.48 5.29 -9.42
N LEU A 133 -3.18 4.82 -8.20
CA LEU A 133 -2.48 3.54 -8.00
C LEU A 133 -3.30 2.35 -8.47
N PHE A 134 -4.62 2.39 -8.30
CA PHE A 134 -5.53 1.35 -8.79
C PHE A 134 -5.58 1.31 -10.33
N ALA A 135 -5.64 2.48 -10.98
CA ALA A 135 -5.64 2.58 -12.43
C ALA A 135 -4.34 2.06 -13.03
N GLU A 136 -3.19 2.39 -12.44
CA GLU A 136 -1.90 1.82 -12.84
C GLU A 136 -1.91 0.29 -12.73
N ARG A 137 -2.36 -0.25 -11.59
CA ARG A 137 -2.36 -1.70 -11.36
C ARG A 137 -3.21 -2.44 -12.39
N ILE A 138 -4.37 -1.89 -12.76
CA ILE A 138 -5.24 -2.49 -13.78
C ILE A 138 -4.63 -2.40 -15.17
N ASN A 139 -4.10 -1.22 -15.52
CA ASN A 139 -3.67 -0.95 -16.88
C ASN A 139 -2.24 -1.45 -17.15
N SER A 140 -1.49 -1.84 -16.11
CA SER A 140 -0.06 -2.19 -16.21
C SER A 140 0.77 -1.09 -16.89
N VAL A 141 0.34 0.16 -16.72
CA VAL A 141 1.02 1.36 -17.21
C VAL A 141 1.36 2.18 -15.97
N GLU A 142 2.65 2.40 -15.73
CA GLU A 142 3.13 3.25 -14.62
C GLU A 142 2.40 4.58 -14.65
N ALA A 143 1.90 5.02 -13.49
CA ALA A 143 1.33 6.35 -13.38
C ALA A 143 2.39 7.37 -13.79
N ASN A 144 2.07 8.21 -14.79
CA ASN A 144 2.97 9.27 -15.21
C ASN A 144 2.92 10.39 -14.16
N LEU A 145 3.71 10.21 -13.10
CA LEU A 145 3.89 11.16 -12.03
C LEU A 145 5.09 12.04 -12.38
N ASP A 146 4.93 13.36 -12.26
CA ASP A 146 6.05 14.28 -12.43
C ASP A 146 7.14 13.98 -11.39
N GLY A 147 8.38 13.75 -11.84
CA GLY A 147 9.53 13.45 -10.97
C GLY A 147 9.62 11.99 -10.54
N ASN A 148 10.71 11.61 -9.88
CA ASN A 148 11.09 10.25 -9.44
C ASN A 148 10.13 9.62 -8.40
N ILE A 149 8.81 9.74 -8.55
CA ILE A 149 7.80 9.18 -7.66
C ILE A 149 7.48 7.77 -8.13
N SER A 150 7.90 6.78 -7.35
CA SER A 150 7.55 5.40 -7.60
C SER A 150 6.19 5.09 -6.99
N SER A 151 5.25 4.70 -7.84
CA SER A 151 3.92 4.26 -7.44
C SER A 151 3.95 3.06 -6.50
N SER A 152 4.89 2.12 -6.67
CA SER A 152 5.03 0.97 -5.76
C SER A 152 5.31 1.40 -4.33
N ASN A 153 6.06 2.49 -4.15
CA ASN A 153 6.43 3.02 -2.85
C ASN A 153 5.26 3.74 -2.14
N LEU A 154 4.23 4.12 -2.88
CA LEU A 154 3.05 4.82 -2.35
C LEU A 154 1.97 3.86 -1.83
N ARG A 155 1.94 2.61 -2.31
CA ARG A 155 0.82 1.66 -2.10
C ARG A 155 0.58 1.34 -0.62
N ALA A 156 1.59 0.79 0.06
CA ALA A 156 1.52 0.46 1.47
C ALA A 156 1.16 1.68 2.32
N ALA A 157 1.87 2.80 2.12
CA ALA A 157 1.69 4.03 2.88
C ALA A 157 0.29 4.64 2.68
N ASN A 158 -0.24 4.62 1.46
CA ASN A 158 -1.58 5.12 1.18
C ASN A 158 -2.68 4.21 1.76
N LEU A 159 -2.51 2.89 1.73
CA LEU A 159 -3.45 1.97 2.36
C LEU A 159 -3.51 2.17 3.88
N VAL A 160 -2.38 2.23 4.58
CA VAL A 160 -2.42 2.44 6.04
C VAL A 160 -2.98 3.80 6.41
N ARG A 161 -2.79 4.82 5.57
CA ARG A 161 -3.47 6.11 5.73
C ARG A 161 -4.99 6.00 5.58
N ALA A 162 -5.48 5.22 4.62
CA ALA A 162 -6.91 4.93 4.48
C ALA A 162 -7.48 4.19 5.70
N ILE A 163 -6.71 3.23 6.26
CA ILE A 163 -7.06 2.50 7.48
C ILE A 163 -7.18 3.45 8.67
N ARG A 164 -6.16 4.30 8.91
CA ARG A 164 -6.17 5.29 9.99
C ARG A 164 -7.34 6.26 9.87
N ASN A 165 -7.60 6.78 8.66
CA ASN A 165 -8.73 7.68 8.43
C ASN A 165 -10.08 7.01 8.74
N LEU A 166 -10.23 5.72 8.39
CA LEU A 166 -11.42 4.95 8.74
C LEU A 166 -11.51 4.74 10.25
N GLU A 167 -10.45 4.27 10.90
CA GLU A 167 -10.42 4.01 12.34
C GLU A 167 -10.78 5.27 13.14
N GLN A 168 -10.15 6.41 12.83
CA GLN A 168 -10.44 7.69 13.48
C GLN A 168 -11.90 8.11 13.28
N SER A 169 -12.43 7.91 12.05
CA SER A 169 -13.84 8.21 11.76
C SER A 169 -14.79 7.29 12.54
N VAL A 170 -14.44 6.01 12.69
CA VAL A 170 -15.21 5.07 13.52
C VAL A 170 -15.14 5.48 14.99
N GLN A 171 -13.96 5.78 15.51
CA GLN A 171 -13.74 6.19 16.90
C GLN A 171 -14.48 7.48 17.28
N TYR A 172 -14.70 8.38 16.32
CA TYR A 172 -15.57 9.54 16.53
C TYR A 172 -17.01 9.14 16.95
N TYR A 173 -17.56 8.06 16.37
CA TYR A 173 -18.91 7.56 16.71
C TYR A 173 -18.90 6.48 17.79
N ILE A 174 -17.83 5.68 17.88
CA ILE A 174 -17.67 4.54 18.77
C ILE A 174 -16.28 4.65 19.42
N PRO A 175 -16.12 5.46 20.50
CA PRO A 175 -14.81 5.84 21.05
C PRO A 175 -13.94 4.69 21.57
N HIS A 176 -14.54 3.52 21.82
CA HIS A 176 -13.84 2.34 22.32
C HIS A 176 -13.47 1.34 21.22
N TYR A 177 -13.72 1.66 19.94
CA TYR A 177 -13.28 0.82 18.83
C TYR A 177 -11.75 0.82 18.73
N THR A 178 -11.18 -0.36 18.56
CA THR A 178 -9.76 -0.57 18.31
C THR A 178 -9.59 -1.60 17.20
N LEU A 179 -8.49 -1.53 16.45
CA LEU A 179 -8.08 -2.61 15.56
C LEU A 179 -8.02 -3.95 16.32
N GLY A 180 -8.40 -5.02 15.63
CA GLY A 180 -8.57 -6.37 16.18
C GLY A 180 -10.00 -6.67 16.65
N ALA A 181 -10.74 -5.66 17.14
CA ALA A 181 -12.13 -5.83 17.53
C ALA A 181 -13.04 -6.00 16.29
N PRO A 182 -14.14 -6.78 16.38
CA PRO A 182 -15.10 -6.89 15.28
C PRO A 182 -15.54 -5.52 14.78
N PHE A 183 -15.56 -5.35 13.46
CA PHE A 183 -15.97 -4.07 12.88
C PHE A 183 -17.43 -3.76 13.24
N PRO A 184 -17.77 -2.49 13.55
CA PRO A 184 -19.10 -2.16 14.04
C PRO A 184 -20.24 -2.49 13.07
N VAL A 185 -21.29 -3.10 13.59
CA VAL A 185 -22.52 -3.43 12.86
C VAL A 185 -23.60 -2.38 13.09
N SER A 186 -24.73 -2.49 12.39
CA SER A 186 -25.81 -1.49 12.44
C SER A 186 -26.25 -1.11 13.86
N SER A 187 -26.27 -2.05 14.80
CA SER A 187 -26.68 -1.81 16.20
C SER A 187 -25.71 -0.96 17.01
N ASP A 188 -24.45 -0.89 16.58
CA ASP A 188 -23.37 -0.27 17.37
C ASP A 188 -23.30 1.24 17.13
N TRP A 189 -23.86 1.71 16.01
CA TRP A 189 -23.91 3.12 15.66
C TRP A 189 -24.96 3.87 16.49
N PRO A 190 -24.72 5.14 16.87
CA PRO A 190 -25.67 5.93 17.66
C PRO A 190 -27.08 6.03 17.05
N SER A 191 -27.18 6.12 15.72
CA SER A 191 -28.47 6.19 14.99
C SER A 191 -29.04 4.81 14.63
N LYS A 192 -28.40 3.72 15.06
CA LYS A 192 -28.66 2.33 14.61
C LYS A 192 -28.51 2.13 13.09
N THR A 193 -27.84 3.06 12.44
CA THR A 193 -27.51 3.06 11.02
C THR A 193 -26.08 3.54 10.87
N LYS A 194 -25.35 2.94 9.92
CA LYS A 194 -23.97 3.34 9.65
C LYS A 194 -23.95 4.76 9.05
N PRO A 195 -23.12 5.70 9.57
CA PRO A 195 -23.02 7.04 9.00
C PRO A 195 -22.46 7.06 7.57
N GLU A 196 -22.93 7.99 6.74
CA GLU A 196 -22.46 8.14 5.34
C GLU A 196 -20.95 8.43 5.24
N LEU A 197 -20.39 9.15 6.22
CA LEU A 197 -18.95 9.38 6.31
C LEU A 197 -18.17 8.06 6.38
N ILE A 198 -18.66 7.09 7.16
CA ILE A 198 -18.03 5.76 7.26
C ILE A 198 -18.13 5.04 5.93
N ASP A 199 -19.25 5.15 5.20
CA ASP A 199 -19.38 4.60 3.85
C ASP A 199 -18.36 5.21 2.87
N SER A 200 -18.14 6.52 2.95
CA SER A 200 -17.11 7.20 2.14
C SER A 200 -15.71 6.67 2.45
N LYS A 201 -15.35 6.53 3.73
CA LYS A 201 -14.04 6.00 4.15
C LYS A 201 -13.84 4.53 3.81
N ILE A 202 -14.90 3.71 3.85
CA ILE A 202 -14.85 2.33 3.37
C ILE A 202 -14.60 2.29 1.85
N LYS A 203 -15.20 3.19 1.06
CA LYS A 203 -14.93 3.25 -0.39
C LYS A 203 -13.47 3.61 -0.67
N GLU A 204 -12.93 4.64 0.00
CA GLU A 204 -11.51 5.00 -0.07
C GLU A 204 -10.60 3.80 0.25
N LEU A 205 -10.90 3.12 1.35
CA LEU A 205 -10.17 1.93 1.79
C LEU A 205 -10.21 0.79 0.77
N ILE A 206 -11.37 0.49 0.18
CA ILE A 206 -11.51 -0.60 -0.80
C ILE A 206 -10.65 -0.34 -2.04
N ILE A 207 -10.64 0.91 -2.52
CA ILE A 207 -9.83 1.28 -3.69
C ILE A 207 -8.33 1.23 -3.34
N ALA A 208 -7.94 1.76 -2.17
CA ALA A 208 -6.55 1.67 -1.70
C ALA A 208 -6.09 0.21 -1.56
N ARG A 209 -6.94 -0.66 -1.00
CA ARG A 209 -6.68 -2.10 -0.86
C ARG A 209 -6.57 -2.78 -2.21
N ALA A 210 -7.34 -2.36 -3.20
CA ALA A 210 -7.29 -2.88 -4.55
C ALA A 210 -6.03 -2.46 -5.32
N ALA A 211 -5.30 -1.43 -4.86
CA ALA A 211 -4.03 -1.02 -5.44
C ALA A 211 -2.81 -1.83 -4.95
N ILE A 212 -2.95 -2.60 -3.87
CA ILE A 212 -1.84 -3.37 -3.28
C ILE A 212 -1.33 -4.48 -4.21
N ASN A 213 0.00 -4.62 -4.29
CA ASN A 213 0.70 -5.76 -4.86
C ASN A 213 1.45 -6.55 -3.77
N SER A 214 0.95 -7.73 -3.41
CA SER A 214 1.51 -8.59 -2.36
C SER A 214 2.88 -9.20 -2.68
N GLU A 215 3.52 -8.83 -3.78
CA GLU A 215 4.92 -9.16 -4.08
C GLU A 215 5.91 -8.39 -3.19
N TYR A 216 5.55 -7.16 -2.79
CA TYR A 216 6.40 -6.31 -1.95
C TYR A 216 6.14 -6.54 -0.46
N ALA A 217 7.19 -6.52 0.36
CA ALA A 217 7.07 -6.79 1.79
C ALA A 217 6.24 -5.72 2.53
N LEU A 218 6.41 -4.42 2.22
CA LEU A 218 5.64 -3.36 2.89
C LEU A 218 4.15 -3.42 2.54
N ASP A 219 3.82 -3.85 1.32
CA ASP A 219 2.45 -4.09 0.90
C ASP A 219 1.81 -5.22 1.71
N LYS A 220 2.53 -6.33 1.98
CA LYS A 220 2.07 -7.40 2.87
C LYS A 220 1.80 -6.91 4.30
N LEU A 221 2.63 -6.03 4.83
CA LEU A 221 2.42 -5.42 6.15
C LEU A 221 1.18 -4.51 6.17
N ALA A 222 0.95 -3.73 5.12
CA ALA A 222 -0.27 -2.95 4.97
C ALA A 222 -1.52 -3.85 4.85
N LEU A 223 -1.41 -5.02 4.20
CA LEU A 223 -2.46 -6.04 4.19
C LEU A 223 -2.73 -6.62 5.57
N ALA A 224 -1.68 -6.85 6.37
CA ALA A 224 -1.83 -7.30 7.75
C ALA A 224 -2.65 -6.29 8.57
N ARG A 225 -2.37 -4.99 8.47
CA ARG A 225 -3.19 -3.93 9.09
C ARG A 225 -4.62 -3.91 8.58
N PHE A 226 -4.82 -4.11 7.27
CA PHE A 226 -6.16 -4.18 6.70
C PHE A 226 -6.97 -5.35 7.30
N LEU A 227 -6.34 -6.50 7.54
CA LEU A 227 -7.00 -7.64 8.18
C LEU A 227 -7.43 -7.32 9.61
N GLU A 228 -6.64 -6.56 10.36
CA GLU A 228 -6.97 -6.14 11.73
C GLU A 228 -8.21 -5.26 11.84
N LEU A 229 -8.71 -4.66 10.76
CA LEU A 229 -10.03 -4.01 10.77
C LEU A 229 -11.16 -4.98 11.14
N ASN A 230 -10.93 -6.29 10.97
CA ASN A 230 -11.81 -7.38 11.37
C ASN A 230 -13.27 -7.20 10.90
N VAL A 231 -13.42 -6.84 9.62
CA VAL A 231 -14.72 -6.56 8.96
C VAL A 231 -15.70 -7.72 9.08
N TYR A 232 -15.19 -8.95 9.17
CA TYR A 232 -16.01 -10.17 9.26
C TYR A 232 -16.24 -10.66 10.69
N GLY A 233 -15.71 -9.97 11.71
CA GLY A 233 -15.86 -10.38 13.12
C GLY A 233 -15.26 -11.75 13.41
N GLU A 234 -14.11 -12.05 12.81
CA GLU A 234 -13.36 -13.27 13.06
C GLU A 234 -12.88 -13.34 14.52
N GLU A 235 -12.85 -14.55 15.07
CA GLU A 235 -12.33 -14.79 16.41
C GLU A 235 -10.82 -14.54 16.46
N GLN A 236 -10.33 -14.02 17.60
CA GLN A 236 -8.95 -13.56 17.78
C GLN A 236 -7.87 -14.56 17.30
N PRO A 237 -7.91 -15.87 17.65
CA PRO A 237 -6.86 -16.79 17.19
C PRO A 237 -6.80 -16.94 15.67
N LYS A 238 -7.95 -16.91 15.00
CA LYS A 238 -8.04 -17.04 13.54
C LYS A 238 -7.64 -15.74 12.85
N LEU A 239 -8.09 -14.59 13.36
CA LEU A 239 -7.69 -13.28 12.89
C LEU A 239 -6.17 -13.12 12.96
N MET A 240 -5.59 -13.34 14.14
CA MET A 240 -4.16 -13.14 14.38
C MET A 240 -3.30 -14.10 13.57
N ARG A 241 -3.77 -15.33 13.31
CA ARG A 241 -3.11 -16.22 12.35
C ARG A 241 -2.98 -15.59 10.98
N SER A 242 -4.08 -15.06 10.42
CA SER A 242 -4.05 -14.44 9.09
C SER A 242 -3.20 -13.16 9.05
N VAL A 243 -3.23 -12.35 10.11
CA VAL A 243 -2.36 -11.16 10.25
C VAL A 243 -0.90 -11.58 10.26
N PHE A 244 -0.52 -12.52 11.14
CA PHE A 244 0.87 -12.94 11.32
C PHE A 244 1.44 -13.77 10.18
N GLU A 245 0.60 -14.45 9.39
CA GLU A 245 1.04 -15.06 8.13
C GLU A 245 1.57 -13.99 7.16
N GLN A 246 0.89 -12.84 7.03
CA GLN A 246 1.38 -11.72 6.20
C GLN A 246 2.63 -11.06 6.80
N VAL A 247 2.63 -10.80 8.12
CA VAL A 247 3.76 -10.16 8.80
C VAL A 247 5.02 -11.02 8.75
N SER A 248 4.89 -12.35 8.89
CA SER A 248 6.05 -13.27 8.81
C SER A 248 6.63 -13.37 7.41
N GLU A 249 5.80 -13.38 6.36
CA GLU A 249 6.30 -13.33 4.97
C GLU A 249 7.04 -12.03 4.68
N ALA A 250 6.53 -10.90 5.15
CA ALA A 250 7.22 -9.63 5.01
C ALA A 250 8.55 -9.60 5.77
N GLN A 251 8.58 -10.13 6.99
CA GLN A 251 9.82 -10.21 7.77
C GLN A 251 10.88 -11.07 7.08
N GLU A 252 10.51 -12.21 6.49
CA GLU A 252 11.43 -13.05 5.72
C GLU A 252 12.03 -12.30 4.52
N GLN A 253 11.20 -11.56 3.78
CA GLN A 253 11.66 -10.77 2.62
C GLN A 253 12.59 -9.62 3.01
N LEU A 254 12.25 -8.91 4.10
CA LEU A 254 13.03 -7.78 4.60
C LEU A 254 14.26 -8.19 5.39
N LYS A 255 14.28 -9.43 5.91
CA LYS A 255 15.30 -9.93 6.85
C LYS A 255 15.46 -9.03 8.09
N SER A 256 14.37 -8.41 8.54
CA SER A 256 14.37 -7.40 9.59
C SER A 256 13.96 -8.01 10.94
N GLU A 257 14.85 -7.94 11.94
CA GLU A 257 14.53 -8.38 13.31
C GLU A 257 13.60 -7.40 14.05
N TYR A 258 13.51 -6.16 13.57
CA TYR A 258 12.69 -5.09 14.17
C TYR A 258 11.20 -5.42 14.17
N ILE A 259 10.73 -6.19 13.19
CA ILE A 259 9.33 -6.62 13.14
C ILE A 259 9.01 -7.55 14.30
N SER A 260 9.91 -8.49 14.60
CA SER A 260 9.74 -9.40 15.74
C SER A 260 9.79 -8.65 17.07
N LEU A 261 10.69 -7.67 17.20
CA LEU A 261 10.74 -6.80 18.38
C LEU A 261 9.41 -6.04 18.56
N TYR A 262 8.90 -5.43 17.49
CA TYR A 262 7.64 -4.72 17.50
C TYR A 262 6.47 -5.63 17.88
N VAL A 263 6.36 -6.82 17.27
CA VAL A 263 5.27 -7.76 17.57
C VAL A 263 5.32 -8.23 19.02
N ASN A 264 6.51 -8.51 19.56
CA ASN A 264 6.66 -8.92 20.96
C ASN A 264 6.25 -7.81 21.95
N GLU A 265 6.49 -6.55 21.60
CA GLU A 265 6.13 -5.39 22.43
C GLU A 265 4.64 -5.06 22.34
N MET A 266 4.09 -4.99 21.11
CA MET A 266 2.75 -4.47 20.85
C MET A 266 1.66 -5.55 20.88
N TYR A 267 2.02 -6.83 20.75
CA TYR A 267 1.11 -7.98 20.79
C TYR A 267 1.60 -9.04 21.79
N PRO A 268 1.80 -8.69 23.08
CA PRO A 268 2.44 -9.58 24.05
C PRO A 268 1.69 -10.91 24.24
N GLU A 269 0.35 -10.91 24.12
CA GLU A 269 -0.47 -12.11 24.24
C GLU A 269 -0.31 -13.08 23.06
N ASN A 270 0.10 -12.57 21.89
CA ASN A 270 0.27 -13.37 20.68
C ASN A 270 1.76 -13.55 20.28
N ALA A 271 2.69 -12.94 21.01
CA ALA A 271 4.14 -12.99 20.77
C ALA A 271 4.66 -14.43 20.56
N SER A 272 4.35 -15.35 21.49
CA SER A 272 4.76 -16.75 21.38
C SER A 272 4.21 -17.45 20.13
N PHE A 273 2.98 -17.13 19.73
CA PHE A 273 2.37 -17.67 18.54
C PHE A 273 3.06 -17.15 17.27
N TYR A 274 3.37 -15.86 17.20
CA TYR A 274 4.14 -15.27 16.11
C TYR A 274 5.53 -15.90 15.97
N ASN A 275 6.27 -15.99 17.09
CA ASN A 275 7.63 -16.54 17.10
C ASN A 275 7.66 -18.01 16.65
N ASN A 276 6.61 -18.79 16.93
CA ASN A 276 6.49 -20.14 16.39
C ASN A 276 6.34 -20.15 14.86
N ILE A 277 5.51 -19.26 14.29
CA ILE A 277 5.36 -19.13 12.83
C ILE A 277 6.71 -18.79 12.17
N ILE A 278 7.46 -17.85 12.75
CA ILE A 278 8.79 -17.45 12.24
C ILE A 278 9.77 -18.62 12.28
N ASN A 279 9.84 -19.35 13.39
CA ASN A 279 10.74 -20.50 13.53
C ASN A 279 10.40 -21.67 12.57
N GLU A 280 9.13 -21.82 12.19
CA GLU A 280 8.71 -22.80 11.18
C GLU A 280 9.12 -22.39 9.76
N LYS A 281 9.17 -21.08 9.46
CA LYS A 281 9.46 -20.54 8.12
C LYS A 281 10.95 -20.30 7.86
N LEU A 282 11.69 -19.86 8.86
CA LEU A 282 13.12 -19.54 8.75
C LEU A 282 13.94 -20.66 9.42
N PRO A 283 14.35 -21.73 8.70
CA PRO A 283 15.28 -22.69 9.27
C PRO A 283 16.60 -21.99 9.58
N LYS A 284 17.12 -22.27 10.79
CA LYS A 284 18.39 -21.75 11.31
C LYS A 284 19.58 -22.04 10.41
#